data_AF-A0A956ZJC5-F1
#
_entry.id   AF-A0A956ZJC5-F1
#
_cell.length_a   1.000
_cell.length_b   1.000
_cell.length_c   1.000
_cell.angle_alpha   90.00
_cell.angle_beta   90.00
_cell.angle_gamma   90.00
#
_symmetry.space_group_name_H-M   'P 1'
#
loop_
_entity.id
_entity.type
_entity.pdbx_description
1 polymer ?
#
loop_
_entity_poly.entity_id
_entity_poly.type
_entity_poly.pdbx_seq_one_letter_code
_entity_poly.pdbx_strand_id
1 'polypeptide(L)'
;KDEDGNWPESLYLPREEEAKRRDWICACDEMQIYKYCHCLLFVTEEGLPITEYLPEDHEGREIYGLVKDPTPDQGRALAKALAKQKETQG
;
A
#
# COMPACT_ATOMS: atom_id res chain seq x y z
N LYS A 1 -21.40 16.94 4.05
CA LYS A 1 -21.25 17.84 2.90
C LYS A 1 -21.89 19.16 3.28
N ASP A 2 -21.32 20.28 2.89
CA ASP A 2 -22.02 21.57 2.95
C ASP A 2 -23.19 21.59 1.96
N GLU A 3 -23.89 22.71 1.91
CA GLU A 3 -25.04 22.92 1.01
C GLU A 3 -24.66 22.79 -0.47
N ASP A 4 -23.37 22.99 -0.80
CA ASP A 4 -22.79 22.88 -2.14
C ASP A 4 -22.26 21.47 -2.47
N GLY A 5 -22.36 20.52 -1.54
CA GLY A 5 -21.92 19.13 -1.74
C GLY A 5 -20.45 18.87 -1.43
N ASN A 6 -19.71 19.85 -0.93
CA ASN A 6 -18.29 19.75 -0.59
C ASN A 6 -18.07 19.19 0.81
N TRP A 7 -16.92 18.58 1.04
CA TRP A 7 -16.48 18.16 2.37
C TRP A 7 -15.56 19.22 2.97
N PRO A 8 -15.57 19.43 4.31
CA PRO A 8 -14.62 20.32 4.95
C PRO A 8 -13.19 19.88 4.65
N GLU A 9 -12.30 20.84 4.45
CA GLU A 9 -10.89 20.56 4.19
C GLU A 9 -10.30 19.81 5.39
N SER A 10 -9.81 18.60 5.11
CA SER A 10 -9.35 17.63 6.08
C SER A 10 -8.35 16.72 5.36
N LEU A 11 -7.42 16.14 6.12
CA LEU A 11 -6.47 15.14 5.59
C LEU A 11 -7.19 13.91 5.02
N TYR A 12 -8.41 13.63 5.47
CA TYR A 12 -9.24 12.51 5.03
C TYR A 12 -10.65 12.96 4.64
N LEU A 13 -11.24 12.30 3.66
CA LEU A 13 -12.69 12.36 3.46
C LEU A 13 -13.40 11.70 4.65
N PRO A 14 -14.73 11.90 4.79
CA PRO A 14 -15.50 11.12 5.73
C PRO A 14 -15.31 9.62 5.50
N ARG A 15 -15.36 8.86 6.59
CA ARG A 15 -15.07 7.43 6.64
C ARG A 15 -15.74 6.61 5.54
N GLU A 16 -17.02 6.86 5.26
CA GLU A 16 -17.77 6.11 4.24
C GLU A 16 -17.27 6.38 2.82
N GLU A 17 -16.78 7.59 2.53
CA GLU A 17 -16.22 7.94 1.24
C GLU A 17 -14.76 7.45 1.09
N GLU A 18 -13.95 7.56 2.15
CA GLU A 18 -12.60 6.95 2.17
C GLU A 18 -12.65 5.43 1.96
N ALA A 19 -13.61 4.76 2.60
CA ALA A 19 -13.77 3.32 2.44
C ALA A 19 -14.08 2.88 0.99
N LYS A 20 -14.71 3.75 0.19
CA LYS A 20 -14.99 3.49 -1.24
C LYS A 20 -13.73 3.60 -2.10
N ARG A 21 -12.80 4.48 -1.75
CA ARG A 21 -11.49 4.57 -2.42
C ARG A 21 -10.66 3.32 -2.18
N ARG A 22 -10.77 2.76 -0.98
CA ARG A 22 -10.11 1.52 -0.54
C ARG A 22 -8.59 1.62 -0.37
N ASP A 23 -8.00 2.78 -0.63
CA ASP A 23 -6.56 3.08 -0.47
C ASP A 23 -6.02 2.59 0.89
N TRP A 24 -6.80 2.79 1.97
CA TRP A 24 -6.43 2.44 3.35
C TRP A 24 -7.12 1.19 3.92
N ILE A 25 -7.98 0.52 3.15
CA ILE A 25 -8.65 -0.69 3.60
C ILE A 25 -7.67 -1.86 3.50
N CYS A 26 -7.43 -2.55 4.62
CA CYS A 26 -6.51 -3.68 4.66
C CYS A 26 -6.93 -4.78 3.65
N ALA A 27 -6.02 -5.33 2.84
CA ALA A 27 -4.64 -4.89 2.62
C ALA A 27 -4.60 -3.58 1.83
N CYS A 28 -3.98 -2.53 2.38
CA CYS A 28 -3.88 -1.21 1.73
C CYS A 28 -3.04 -1.29 0.44
N ASP A 29 -3.07 -0.23 -0.36
CA ASP A 29 -2.39 -0.22 -1.67
C ASP A 29 -0.87 -0.44 -1.54
N GLU A 30 -0.20 0.16 -0.55
CA GLU A 30 1.22 -0.11 -0.29
C GLU A 30 1.49 -1.59 -0.05
N MET A 31 0.65 -2.26 0.73
CA MET A 31 0.77 -3.70 0.96
C MET A 31 0.50 -4.49 -0.32
N GLN A 32 -0.48 -4.08 -1.12
CA GLN A 32 -0.82 -4.78 -2.37
C GLN A 32 0.14 -4.48 -3.53
N ILE A 33 0.97 -3.43 -3.45
CA ILE A 33 1.94 -3.06 -4.48
C ILE A 33 3.36 -3.48 -4.07
N TYR A 34 3.75 -3.15 -2.84
CA TYR A 34 5.12 -3.30 -2.33
C TYR A 34 5.27 -4.37 -1.26
N LYS A 35 4.16 -4.96 -0.79
CA LYS A 35 4.17 -5.92 0.34
C LYS A 35 4.71 -5.32 1.65
N TYR A 36 4.72 -4.00 1.73
CA TYR A 36 5.09 -3.25 2.93
C TYR A 36 3.84 -2.98 3.77
N CYS A 37 3.89 -3.32 5.06
CA CYS A 37 2.79 -3.08 6.00
C CYS A 37 3.23 -2.08 7.07
N HIS A 38 2.84 -0.81 6.92
CA HIS A 38 3.15 0.24 7.90
C HIS A 38 2.51 0.00 9.28
N CYS A 39 1.41 -0.79 9.35
CA CYS A 39 0.79 -1.22 10.60
C CYS A 39 1.56 -2.34 11.30
N LEU A 40 2.59 -2.91 10.66
CA LEU A 40 3.34 -4.07 11.14
C LEU A 40 2.48 -5.30 11.46
N LEU A 41 1.31 -5.41 10.80
CA LEU A 41 0.45 -6.59 10.90
C LEU A 41 1.00 -7.77 10.10
N PHE A 42 1.60 -7.48 8.95
CA PHE A 42 2.28 -8.47 8.10
C PHE A 42 3.78 -8.16 8.08
N VAL A 43 4.56 -9.05 8.68
CA VAL A 43 6.01 -8.91 8.92
C VAL A 43 6.70 -10.26 8.69
N THR A 44 8.03 -10.26 8.63
CA THR A 44 8.86 -11.49 8.61
C THR A 44 8.80 -12.21 9.96
N GLU A 45 9.40 -13.41 10.05
CA GLU A 45 9.48 -14.15 11.31
C GLU A 45 10.23 -13.38 12.41
N GLU A 46 11.15 -12.50 12.03
CA GLU A 46 11.90 -11.59 12.91
C GLU A 46 11.10 -10.35 13.32
N GLY A 47 9.87 -10.18 12.82
CA GLY A 47 9.02 -9.04 13.13
C GLY A 47 9.31 -7.78 12.31
N LEU A 48 10.07 -7.88 11.22
CA LEU A 48 10.41 -6.73 10.36
C LEU A 48 9.43 -6.61 9.18
N PRO A 49 9.07 -5.39 8.75
CA PRO A 49 8.28 -5.22 7.54
C PRO A 49 9.13 -5.55 6.30
N ILE A 50 8.50 -6.07 5.25
CA ILE A 50 9.16 -6.32 3.97
C ILE A 50 9.35 -4.98 3.25
N THR A 51 10.58 -4.65 2.86
CA THR A 51 10.93 -3.38 2.17
C THR A 51 11.56 -3.60 0.79
N GLU A 52 11.73 -4.86 0.36
CA GLU A 52 12.40 -5.23 -0.89
C GLU A 52 11.86 -4.52 -2.13
N TYR A 53 10.54 -4.33 -2.19
CA TYR A 53 9.88 -3.75 -3.37
C TYR A 53 9.62 -2.25 -3.24
N LEU A 54 9.88 -1.65 -2.08
CA LEU A 54 9.72 -0.21 -1.90
C LEU A 54 10.72 0.55 -2.78
N PRO A 55 10.35 1.77 -3.23
CA PRO A 55 11.30 2.73 -3.79
C PRO A 55 12.51 2.95 -2.86
N GLU A 56 13.65 3.28 -3.45
CA GLU A 56 14.90 3.46 -2.69
C GLU A 56 14.82 4.64 -1.70
N ASP A 57 14.05 5.67 -2.04
CA ASP A 57 13.79 6.89 -1.28
C ASP A 57 12.55 6.78 -0.35
N HIS A 58 12.01 5.58 -0.16
CA HIS A 58 10.86 5.37 0.71
C HIS A 58 11.27 5.34 2.18
N GLU A 59 10.56 6.06 3.05
CA GLU A 59 10.83 6.15 4.50
C GLU A 59 11.00 4.76 5.16
N GLY A 60 10.12 3.80 4.82
CA GLY A 60 10.24 2.43 5.33
C GLY A 60 11.59 1.76 5.02
N ARG A 61 12.21 2.07 3.89
CA ARG A 61 13.52 1.54 3.50
C ARG A 61 14.67 2.28 4.18
N GLU A 62 14.49 3.57 4.48
CA GLU A 62 15.43 4.34 5.30
C GLU A 62 15.47 3.84 6.75
N ILE A 63 14.30 3.55 7.33
CA ILE A 63 14.17 3.12 8.73
C ILE A 63 14.63 1.67 8.93
N TYR A 64 14.15 0.74 8.09
CA TYR A 64 14.35 -0.69 8.30
C TYR A 64 15.46 -1.29 7.43
N GLY A 65 16.04 -0.50 6.51
CA GLY A 65 16.96 -1.00 5.50
C GLY A 65 16.26 -1.89 4.47
N LEU A 66 17.05 -2.71 3.76
CA LEU A 66 16.55 -3.70 2.81
C LEU A 66 16.19 -5.01 3.53
N VAL A 67 14.91 -5.25 3.72
CA VAL A 67 14.34 -6.49 4.26
C VAL A 67 13.73 -7.28 3.11
N LYS A 68 14.26 -8.48 2.88
CA LYS A 68 13.86 -9.38 1.78
C LYS A 68 12.49 -10.01 2.03
N ASP A 69 11.76 -10.25 0.94
CA ASP A 69 10.50 -10.98 0.98
C ASP A 69 10.76 -12.49 1.11
N PRO A 70 10.35 -13.14 2.23
CA PRO A 70 10.50 -14.58 2.38
C PRO A 70 9.53 -15.39 1.50
N THR A 71 8.46 -14.77 0.97
CA THR A 71 7.41 -15.44 0.18
C THR A 71 7.11 -14.69 -1.14
N PRO A 72 8.08 -14.56 -2.06
CA PRO A 72 7.98 -13.69 -3.25
C PRO A 72 6.85 -14.07 -4.23
N ASP A 73 6.36 -15.31 -4.17
CA ASP A 73 5.23 -15.81 -4.95
C ASP A 73 3.86 -15.35 -4.41
N GLN A 74 3.80 -14.92 -3.14
CA GLN A 74 2.57 -14.57 -2.43
C GLN A 74 2.31 -13.07 -2.36
N GLY A 75 1.02 -12.69 -2.39
CA GLY A 75 0.58 -11.30 -2.26
C GLY A 75 0.85 -10.46 -3.52
N ARG A 76 1.00 -9.15 -3.31
CA ARG A 76 1.26 -8.14 -4.34
C ARG A 76 0.26 -8.13 -5.51
N ALA A 77 -1.02 -8.34 -5.20
CA ALA A 77 -2.07 -8.50 -6.22
C ALA A 77 -2.22 -7.26 -7.11
N LEU A 78 -2.20 -6.06 -6.52
CA LEU A 78 -2.32 -4.80 -7.27
C LEU A 78 -1.09 -4.57 -8.16
N ALA A 79 0.13 -4.82 -7.67
CA ALA A 79 1.32 -4.74 -8.52
C ALA A 79 1.26 -5.70 -9.73
N LYS A 80 0.81 -6.94 -9.53
CA LYS A 80 0.63 -7.93 -10.60
C LYS A 80 -0.42 -7.45 -11.63
N ALA A 81 -1.53 -6.88 -11.15
CA ALA A 81 -2.57 -6.33 -12.02
C ALA A 81 -2.08 -5.12 -12.83
N LEU A 82 -1.38 -4.18 -12.21
CA LEU A 82 -0.80 -3.01 -12.88
C LEU A 82 0.25 -3.39 -13.92
N ALA A 83 1.09 -4.38 -13.63
CA ALA A 83 2.07 -4.90 -14.61
C ALA A 83 1.36 -5.46 -15.85
N LYS A 84 0.34 -6.32 -15.65
CA LYS A 84 -0.48 -6.86 -16.74
C LYS A 84 -1.18 -5.76 -17.54
N GLN A 85 -1.69 -4.72 -16.87
CA GLN A 85 -2.35 -3.61 -17.55
C GLN A 85 -1.37 -2.86 -18.47
N LYS A 86 -0.13 -2.62 -18.04
CA LYS A 86 0.91 -1.98 -18.87
C LYS A 86 1.24 -2.83 -20.10
N GLU A 87 1.33 -4.16 -19.95
CA GLU A 87 1.59 -5.09 -21.06
C GLU A 87 0.48 -5.08 -22.11
N THR A 88 -0.79 -4.94 -21.69
CA THR A 88 -1.93 -4.91 -22.63
C THR A 88 -2.13 -3.57 -23.35
N GLN A 89 -1.47 -2.51 -22.89
CA GLN A 89 -1.63 -1.15 -23.40
C GLN A 89 -0.45 -0.66 -24.26
N GLY A 90 0.63 -1.45 -24.34
CA GLY A 90 1.80 -1.21 -25.21
C GLY A 90 1.79 -2.12 -26.42
#